data_AF-A0A3Q4HBK4-F1
#
_entry.id   AF-A0A3Q4HBK4-F1
#
_cell.length_a   1.000
_cell.length_b   1.000
_cell.length_c   1.000
_cell.angle_alpha   90.00
_cell.angle_beta   90.00
_cell.angle_gamma   90.00
#
_symmetry.space_group_name_H-M   'P 1'
#
loop_
_entity.id
_entity.type
_entity.pdbx_description
1 polymer ?
#
loop_
_entity_poly.entity_id
_entity_poly.type
_entity_poly.pdbx_seq_one_letter_code
_entity_poly.pdbx_strand_id
1 'polypeptide(L)'
;MDSKGPVGMPKEATCASFMCTQQGSECDIWDGQPVCKCRDRCEKEPHFTCASDGMTYYNKCYMDAEACSKGITLTVVTCRFHLMWPNTSPSLPQVTTLRPTTATLQATIPPTTEPQPPVLISSPTPQTVNVGETASFLCDIIGRPQPEITWEKQMPDGIERVLMRPNHVRGNMVVTNIGQLVIYNAQLRDSGVYTCTAQNPSGLVQAKHPFTVLPTELHRTPEPKNQTRCLPDECLKPLDSAEDCGSELQKVSWYYESKSNNCFSFMHCHNSSQQPRKVFQTYEECMQCCGPELSGPCGLPTLQGPCKAYEPRWAYSTTLQQCQSFIYGGCEGNDNNFESKESCEEMCPFPKNQNCKACKPRGKMVTSFCRSDFVILGRMSELTEEKDSGHALVTVEEIFKDEKMGLRFFGKEPLEVTFINMDWNCPCPNITAAAAEGQVIIMGNVSDGMAILQPESYVGASSPRRVRKLKEVISKNTCDILKAITNSPQ
;
A
#
# COMPACT_ATOMS: atom_id res chain seq x y z
N MET A 1 -50.76 -2.55 77.62
CA MET A 1 -49.31 -2.32 77.52
C MET A 1 -48.88 -2.84 76.18
N ASP A 2 -48.49 -1.91 75.31
CA ASP A 2 -48.28 -2.10 73.88
C ASP A 2 -47.10 -3.03 73.56
N SER A 3 -47.31 -3.83 72.53
CA SER A 3 -46.29 -4.60 71.82
C SER A 3 -45.37 -3.66 71.02
N LYS A 4 -44.08 -3.58 71.38
CA LYS A 4 -43.03 -3.10 70.49
C LYS A 4 -41.98 -4.18 70.30
N GLY A 5 -42.03 -4.85 69.15
CA GLY A 5 -40.91 -5.65 68.66
C GLY A 5 -39.72 -4.76 68.29
N PRO A 6 -38.48 -5.27 68.35
CA PRO A 6 -37.29 -4.48 68.13
C PRO A 6 -37.19 -4.01 66.68
N VAL A 7 -37.02 -2.70 66.56
CA VAL A 7 -36.71 -1.95 65.34
C VAL A 7 -35.30 -2.30 64.88
N GLY A 8 -35.15 -2.52 63.56
CA GLY A 8 -33.88 -2.32 62.86
C GLY A 8 -33.15 -3.59 62.45
N MET A 9 -33.68 -4.33 61.48
CA MET A 9 -32.80 -5.10 60.58
C MET A 9 -31.91 -4.11 59.80
N PRO A 10 -30.61 -4.39 59.58
CA PRO A 10 -29.79 -3.56 58.70
C PRO A 10 -30.47 -3.49 57.34
N LYS A 11 -30.71 -2.29 56.83
CA LYS A 11 -31.22 -2.13 55.46
C LYS A 11 -30.20 -2.80 54.54
N GLU A 12 -30.62 -3.81 53.78
CA GLU A 12 -29.83 -4.39 52.71
C GLU A 12 -29.27 -3.23 51.87
N ALA A 13 -27.97 -3.24 51.62
CA ALA A 13 -27.36 -2.22 50.78
C ALA A 13 -28.02 -2.26 49.40
N THR A 14 -28.47 -1.10 48.93
CA THR A 14 -29.18 -0.97 47.65
C THR A 14 -28.53 0.12 46.82
N CYS A 15 -28.49 -0.08 45.51
CA CYS A 15 -28.04 0.90 44.54
C CYS A 15 -29.05 2.06 44.31
N ALA A 16 -30.18 2.07 45.01
CA ALA A 16 -31.28 3.01 44.78
C ALA A 16 -30.91 4.48 45.04
N SER A 17 -29.93 4.75 45.91
CA SER A 17 -29.47 6.11 46.24
C SER A 17 -27.97 6.31 46.02
N PHE A 18 -27.30 5.34 45.38
CA PHE A 18 -25.86 5.40 45.14
C PHE A 18 -25.61 5.77 43.68
N MET A 19 -25.07 6.96 43.45
CA MET A 19 -24.81 7.48 42.10
C MET A 19 -23.33 7.37 41.77
N CYS A 20 -23.05 6.71 40.66
CA CYS A 20 -21.70 6.66 40.11
C CYS A 20 -21.46 7.85 39.19
N THR A 21 -20.37 8.58 39.44
CA THR A 21 -20.01 9.80 38.69
C THR A 21 -19.16 9.51 37.46
N GLN A 22 -18.53 8.33 37.39
CA GLN A 22 -17.69 7.94 36.27
C GLN A 22 -18.56 7.55 35.07
N GLN A 23 -18.22 8.08 33.89
CA GLN A 23 -18.88 7.69 32.64
C GLN A 23 -18.81 6.18 32.44
N GLY A 24 -19.94 5.55 32.11
CA GLY A 24 -20.02 4.10 31.84
C GLY A 24 -19.91 3.20 33.06
N SER A 25 -19.93 3.76 34.27
CA SER A 25 -20.03 2.99 35.50
C SER A 25 -21.49 2.80 35.93
N GLU A 26 -21.79 1.61 36.44
CA GLU A 26 -23.06 1.24 37.05
C GLU A 26 -22.83 0.78 38.50
N CYS A 27 -23.85 0.96 39.34
CA CYS A 27 -23.79 0.50 40.72
C CYS A 27 -24.02 -1.01 40.78
N ASP A 28 -23.09 -1.70 41.43
CA ASP A 28 -23.16 -3.11 41.77
C ASP A 28 -23.00 -3.29 43.28
N ILE A 29 -23.59 -4.33 43.86
CA ILE A 29 -23.49 -4.60 45.30
C ILE A 29 -22.38 -5.62 45.51
N TRP A 30 -21.28 -5.19 46.13
CA TRP A 30 -20.15 -6.04 46.46
C TRP A 30 -19.93 -6.06 47.97
N ASP A 31 -19.93 -7.26 48.56
CA ASP A 31 -19.82 -7.50 50.02
C ASP A 31 -20.81 -6.67 50.87
N GLY A 32 -22.04 -6.53 50.39
CA GLY A 32 -23.09 -5.79 51.11
C GLY A 32 -22.88 -4.27 51.10
N GLN A 33 -22.09 -3.72 50.17
CA GLN A 33 -21.96 -2.27 49.94
C GLN A 33 -22.13 -1.94 48.45
N PRO A 34 -22.73 -0.79 48.10
CA PRO A 34 -22.82 -0.35 46.71
C PRO A 34 -21.45 0.16 46.23
N VAL A 35 -20.97 -0.37 45.11
CA VAL A 35 -19.70 -0.03 44.47
C VAL A 35 -19.94 0.31 43.01
N CYS A 36 -19.21 1.27 42.47
CA CYS A 36 -19.24 1.58 41.04
C CYS A 36 -18.36 0.61 40.28
N LYS A 37 -18.93 -0.11 39.32
CA LYS A 37 -18.19 -0.94 38.36
C LYS A 37 -18.44 -0.48 36.95
N CYS A 38 -17.46 -0.70 36.09
CA CYS A 38 -17.62 -0.46 34.67
C CYS A 38 -18.58 -1.48 34.07
N ARG A 39 -19.43 -1.03 33.14
CA ARG A 39 -20.39 -1.90 32.48
C ARG A 39 -19.66 -2.90 31.56
N ASP A 40 -19.83 -4.18 31.82
CA ASP A 40 -19.19 -5.26 31.05
C ASP A 40 -20.05 -5.79 29.89
N ARG A 41 -21.35 -5.45 29.85
CA ARG A 41 -22.31 -5.95 28.86
C ARG A 41 -23.04 -4.80 28.17
N CYS A 42 -22.98 -4.79 26.84
CA CYS A 42 -23.66 -3.82 26.00
C CYS A 42 -24.61 -4.51 25.01
N GLU A 43 -25.62 -3.77 24.56
CA GLU A 43 -26.59 -4.23 23.57
C GLU A 43 -25.91 -4.54 22.23
N LYS A 44 -26.47 -5.50 21.49
CA LYS A 44 -25.94 -5.98 20.20
C LYS A 44 -26.43 -5.17 18.99
N GLU A 45 -27.22 -4.12 19.19
CA GLU A 45 -27.69 -3.30 18.08
C GLU A 45 -26.58 -2.32 17.63
N PRO A 46 -26.26 -2.27 16.32
CA PRO A 46 -25.19 -1.43 15.80
C PRO A 46 -25.65 0.03 15.68
N HIS A 47 -25.27 0.86 16.65
CA HIS A 47 -25.48 2.31 16.59
C HIS A 47 -24.14 3.04 16.79
N PHE A 48 -23.32 3.06 15.74
CA PHE A 48 -21.95 3.58 15.80
C PHE A 48 -21.87 4.97 16.43
N THR A 49 -20.94 5.14 17.35
CA THR A 49 -20.75 6.36 18.12
C THR A 49 -19.30 6.81 18.03
N CYS A 50 -19.04 7.99 17.49
CA CYS A 50 -17.69 8.53 17.43
C CYS A 50 -17.38 9.36 18.68
N ALA A 51 -16.17 9.22 19.20
CA ALA A 51 -15.77 9.88 20.43
C ALA A 51 -14.63 10.89 20.23
N SER A 52 -14.41 11.73 21.24
CA SER A 52 -13.42 12.81 21.22
C SER A 52 -11.96 12.37 21.14
N ASP A 53 -11.68 11.09 21.32
CA ASP A 53 -10.38 10.44 21.12
C ASP A 53 -10.09 10.12 19.63
N GLY A 54 -11.03 10.42 18.73
CA GLY A 54 -10.91 10.12 17.30
C GLY A 54 -11.33 8.70 16.93
N MET A 55 -11.86 7.92 17.87
CA MET A 55 -12.27 6.53 17.67
C MET A 55 -13.77 6.39 17.39
N THR A 56 -14.13 5.34 16.64
CA THR A 56 -15.52 4.95 16.40
C THR A 56 -15.84 3.69 17.20
N TYR A 57 -16.85 3.77 18.06
CA TYR A 57 -17.32 2.68 18.91
C TYR A 57 -18.57 2.03 18.32
N TYR A 58 -18.75 0.73 18.57
CA TYR A 58 -19.90 -0.04 18.07
C TYR A 58 -21.24 0.57 18.48
N ASN A 59 -21.32 1.04 19.72
CA ASN A 59 -22.38 1.91 20.21
C ASN A 59 -21.91 2.75 21.40
N LYS A 60 -22.76 3.67 21.85
CA LYS A 60 -22.48 4.55 22.97
C LYS A 60 -22.15 3.78 24.26
N CYS A 61 -22.78 2.62 24.48
CA CYS A 61 -22.50 1.77 25.64
C CYS A 61 -21.04 1.30 25.63
N TYR A 62 -20.53 0.81 24.50
CA TYR A 62 -19.12 0.41 24.37
C TYR A 62 -18.16 1.58 24.56
N MET A 63 -18.50 2.77 24.04
CA MET A 63 -17.74 4.01 24.28
C MET A 63 -17.66 4.35 25.77
N ASP A 64 -18.81 4.32 26.45
CA ASP A 64 -18.89 4.64 27.87
C ASP A 64 -18.13 3.60 28.72
N ALA A 65 -18.25 2.30 28.41
CA ALA A 65 -17.57 1.22 29.11
C ALA A 65 -16.04 1.31 29.00
N GLU A 66 -15.51 1.64 27.82
CA GLU A 66 -14.07 1.85 27.60
C GLU A 66 -13.57 3.11 28.32
N ALA A 67 -14.36 4.19 28.31
CA ALA A 67 -14.05 5.39 29.10
C ALA A 67 -13.97 5.07 30.60
N CYS A 68 -14.86 4.21 31.08
CA CYS A 68 -14.86 3.73 32.46
C CYS A 68 -13.61 2.92 32.80
N SER A 69 -13.27 1.90 32.00
CA SER A 69 -12.15 1.00 32.28
C SER A 69 -10.80 1.73 32.30
N LYS A 70 -10.68 2.77 31.47
CA LYS A 70 -9.48 3.62 31.39
C LYS A 70 -9.50 4.81 32.36
N GLY A 71 -10.59 5.04 33.10
CA GLY A 71 -10.71 6.19 34.00
C GLY A 71 -10.69 7.54 33.29
N ILE A 72 -11.15 7.59 32.03
CA ILE A 72 -11.19 8.80 31.20
C ILE A 72 -12.64 9.22 30.94
N THR A 73 -12.84 10.39 30.34
CA THR A 73 -14.16 10.85 29.88
C THR A 73 -14.12 11.11 28.38
N LEU A 74 -15.01 10.45 27.65
CA LEU A 74 -15.14 10.53 26.20
C LEU A 74 -16.45 11.24 25.85
N THR A 75 -16.38 12.27 25.00
CA THR A 75 -17.58 12.96 24.52
C THR A 75 -17.98 12.47 23.14
N VAL A 76 -19.28 12.34 22.90
CA VAL A 76 -19.78 12.03 21.56
C VAL A 76 -19.48 13.21 20.65
N VAL A 77 -18.68 12.96 19.62
CA VAL A 77 -18.44 13.92 18.55
C VAL A 77 -19.18 13.48 17.30
N THR A 78 -19.47 14.43 16.42
CA THR A 78 -19.93 14.07 15.08
C THR A 78 -18.86 13.20 14.43
N CYS A 79 -19.24 12.00 13.99
CA CYS A 79 -18.36 11.16 13.19
C CYS A 79 -17.82 11.98 12.03
N ARG A 80 -16.53 12.31 12.10
CA ARG A 80 -15.89 13.15 11.11
C ARG A 80 -15.73 12.33 9.86
N PHE A 81 -16.70 12.44 8.95
CA PHE A 81 -16.39 12.27 7.53
C PHE A 81 -15.23 13.23 7.25
N HIS A 82 -14.06 12.70 6.92
CA HIS A 82 -12.96 13.52 6.41
C HIS A 82 -13.39 14.10 5.06
N LEU A 83 -14.10 15.23 5.11
CA LEU A 83 -14.21 16.17 4.01
C LEU A 83 -12.80 16.71 3.74
N MET A 84 -12.08 16.09 2.82
CA MET A 84 -11.14 16.85 2.00
C MET A 84 -11.92 17.33 0.79
N TRP A 85 -12.36 18.59 0.78
CA TRP A 85 -12.44 19.53 -0.37
C TRP A 85 -12.95 20.88 0.20
N PRO A 86 -12.48 22.02 -0.33
CA PRO A 86 -12.65 23.32 0.30
C PRO A 86 -14.08 23.87 0.15
N ASN A 87 -14.50 24.62 1.17
CA ASN A 87 -15.70 25.46 1.18
C ASN A 87 -15.81 26.27 -0.12
N THR A 88 -16.68 25.82 -1.03
CA THR A 88 -17.35 26.69 -2.00
C THR A 88 -18.77 26.19 -2.18
N SER A 89 -19.67 26.75 -1.39
CA SER A 89 -21.04 26.98 -1.84
C SER A 89 -21.33 28.45 -1.54
N PRO A 90 -21.72 29.26 -2.53
CA PRO A 90 -22.04 30.65 -2.28
C PRO A 90 -23.30 30.73 -1.42
N SER A 91 -23.31 31.63 -0.44
CA SER A 91 -24.51 32.01 0.26
C SER A 91 -25.55 32.51 -0.74
N LEU A 92 -26.70 31.82 -0.78
CA LEU A 92 -27.89 32.31 -1.49
C LEU A 92 -28.33 33.63 -0.85
N PRO A 93 -28.55 34.71 -1.63
CA PRO A 93 -29.24 35.86 -1.10
C PRO A 93 -30.74 35.57 -0.97
N GLN A 94 -31.27 35.74 0.24
CA GLN A 94 -32.70 35.85 0.47
C GLN A 94 -33.19 37.19 -0.11
N VAL A 95 -33.81 37.17 -1.29
CA VAL A 95 -34.77 38.22 -1.69
C VAL A 95 -35.95 37.56 -2.38
N THR A 96 -37.09 37.59 -1.69
CA THR A 96 -38.42 37.26 -2.21
C THR A 96 -38.87 38.32 -3.20
N THR A 97 -39.15 37.94 -4.45
CA THR A 97 -40.02 38.73 -5.33
C THR A 97 -41.08 37.84 -5.98
N LEU A 98 -42.31 38.35 -5.96
CA LEU A 98 -43.53 37.73 -6.46
C LEU A 98 -43.61 37.91 -7.99
N ARG A 99 -43.02 37.01 -8.77
CA ARG A 99 -43.40 36.73 -10.18
C ARG A 99 -42.60 35.53 -10.73
N PRO A 100 -43.26 34.54 -11.37
CA PRO A 100 -42.54 33.45 -12.02
C PRO A 100 -42.05 33.92 -13.39
N THR A 101 -40.73 33.98 -13.57
CA THR A 101 -40.13 34.09 -14.90
C THR A 101 -39.61 32.71 -15.27
N THR A 102 -40.22 32.11 -16.29
CA THR A 102 -39.81 30.82 -16.86
C THR A 102 -38.44 31.00 -17.54
N ALA A 103 -37.36 30.70 -16.82
CA ALA A 103 -36.05 30.53 -17.41
C ALA A 103 -35.81 29.03 -17.60
N THR A 104 -35.70 28.60 -18.85
CA THR A 104 -35.24 27.25 -19.22
C THR A 104 -33.84 27.04 -18.65
N LEU A 105 -33.74 26.25 -17.59
CA LEU A 105 -32.49 25.66 -17.13
C LEU A 105 -32.06 24.63 -18.18
N GLN A 106 -31.12 25.02 -19.04
CA GLN A 106 -30.29 24.03 -19.72
C GLN A 106 -29.58 23.23 -18.63
N ALA A 107 -29.88 21.94 -18.56
CA ALA A 107 -29.16 21.01 -17.71
C ALA A 107 -27.71 20.98 -18.18
N THR A 108 -26.83 21.69 -17.49
CA THR A 108 -25.39 21.44 -17.56
C THR A 108 -25.20 20.04 -17.01
N ILE A 109 -24.92 19.09 -17.91
CA ILE A 109 -24.51 17.74 -17.56
C ILE A 109 -23.31 17.90 -16.61
N PRO A 110 -23.37 17.42 -15.36
CA PRO A 110 -22.20 17.44 -14.49
C PRO A 110 -21.09 16.65 -15.17
N PRO A 111 -19.82 17.12 -15.15
CA PRO A 111 -18.73 16.39 -15.76
C PRO A 111 -18.72 14.97 -15.20
N THR A 112 -18.74 13.98 -16.08
CA THR A 112 -18.63 12.57 -15.72
C THR A 112 -17.29 12.38 -15.03
N THR A 113 -17.29 12.39 -13.69
CA THR A 113 -16.10 12.11 -12.88
C THR A 113 -15.61 10.71 -13.22
N GLU A 114 -14.39 10.65 -13.75
CA GLU A 114 -13.77 9.42 -14.25
C GLU A 114 -13.65 8.37 -13.12
N PRO A 115 -13.98 7.09 -13.39
CA PRO A 115 -13.79 6.01 -12.42
C PRO A 115 -12.31 5.81 -12.11
N GLN A 116 -11.97 5.66 -10.82
CA GLN A 116 -10.61 5.51 -10.33
C GLN A 116 -10.47 4.23 -9.50
N PRO A 117 -9.46 3.38 -9.74
CA PRO A 117 -9.20 2.22 -8.91
C PRO A 117 -8.87 2.63 -7.47
N PRO A 118 -9.03 1.73 -6.49
CA PRO A 118 -8.73 2.02 -5.11
C PRO A 118 -7.21 2.15 -4.91
N VAL A 119 -6.78 3.18 -4.19
CA VAL A 119 -5.37 3.46 -3.88
C VAL A 119 -5.21 3.67 -2.38
N LEU A 120 -4.18 3.04 -1.83
CA LEU A 120 -3.80 3.17 -0.43
C LEU A 120 -3.10 4.52 -0.21
N ILE A 121 -3.56 5.31 0.77
CA ILE A 121 -2.98 6.62 1.09
C ILE A 121 -1.82 6.49 2.06
N SER A 122 -1.93 5.59 3.05
CA SER A 122 -0.90 5.38 4.05
C SER A 122 -0.55 3.90 4.21
N SER A 123 0.73 3.60 4.38
CA SER A 123 1.20 2.24 4.61
C SER A 123 0.84 1.79 6.03
N PRO A 124 0.39 0.53 6.20
CA PRO A 124 0.03 0.02 7.51
C PRO A 124 1.26 -0.19 8.40
N THR A 125 1.18 0.31 9.63
CA THR A 125 2.22 0.12 10.65
C THR A 125 1.88 -1.08 11.54
N PRO A 126 2.87 -1.90 11.95
CA PRO A 126 2.65 -2.90 12.99
C PRO A 126 2.15 -2.25 14.28
N GLN A 127 1.17 -2.87 14.96
CA GLN A 127 0.66 -2.40 16.24
C GLN A 127 0.90 -3.44 17.33
N THR A 128 1.38 -2.99 18.48
CA THR A 128 1.56 -3.83 19.67
C THR A 128 0.76 -3.24 20.84
N VAL A 129 -0.03 -4.07 21.52
CA VAL A 129 -0.82 -3.69 22.69
C VAL A 129 -0.68 -4.72 23.80
N ASN A 130 -1.01 -4.37 25.04
CA ASN A 130 -1.06 -5.32 26.14
C ASN A 130 -2.42 -6.06 26.18
N VAL A 131 -2.46 -7.22 26.84
CA VAL A 131 -3.72 -7.92 27.11
C VAL A 131 -4.70 -6.97 27.81
N GLY A 132 -5.93 -6.92 27.32
CA GLY A 132 -7.00 -6.06 27.84
C GLY A 132 -7.12 -4.70 27.16
N GLU A 133 -6.10 -4.24 26.42
CA GLU A 133 -6.17 -2.98 25.68
C GLU A 133 -7.00 -3.11 24.39
N THR A 134 -7.45 -1.98 23.86
CA THR A 134 -8.22 -1.91 22.60
C THR A 134 -7.29 -1.50 21.46
N ALA A 135 -7.29 -2.29 20.37
CA ALA A 135 -6.52 -2.01 19.16
C ALA A 135 -7.43 -1.59 18.00
N SER A 136 -6.91 -0.80 17.06
CA SER A 136 -7.69 -0.30 15.94
C SER A 136 -6.88 -0.09 14.68
N PHE A 137 -7.39 -0.58 13.56
CA PHE A 137 -6.76 -0.50 12.25
C PHE A 137 -7.63 0.28 11.28
N LEU A 138 -7.08 1.38 10.77
CA LEU A 138 -7.70 2.19 9.73
C LEU A 138 -7.05 1.85 8.38
N CYS A 139 -7.87 1.39 7.44
CA CYS A 139 -7.43 1.15 6.07
C CYS A 139 -7.71 2.41 5.22
N ASP A 140 -6.71 3.30 5.16
CA ASP A 140 -6.84 4.63 4.55
C ASP A 140 -6.77 4.57 3.02
N ILE A 141 -7.93 4.60 2.36
CA ILE A 141 -8.09 4.28 0.94
C ILE A 141 -8.99 5.29 0.24
N ILE A 142 -8.59 5.69 -0.97
CA ILE A 142 -9.40 6.48 -1.91
C ILE A 142 -9.74 5.65 -3.14
N GLY A 143 -10.90 5.88 -3.74
CA GLY A 143 -11.30 5.23 -4.99
C GLY A 143 -12.65 5.75 -5.47
N ARG A 144 -12.94 5.62 -6.77
CA ARG A 144 -14.19 6.07 -7.40
C ARG A 144 -14.77 4.98 -8.32
N PRO A 145 -15.98 4.46 -8.07
CA PRO A 145 -16.83 4.65 -6.88
C PRO A 145 -16.12 4.25 -5.58
N GLN A 146 -16.63 4.72 -4.43
CA GLN A 146 -16.05 4.44 -3.12
C GLN A 146 -15.89 2.92 -2.93
N PRO A 147 -14.69 2.43 -2.58
CA PRO A 147 -14.44 1.01 -2.49
C PRO A 147 -15.08 0.38 -1.24
N GLU A 148 -15.57 -0.85 -1.39
CA GLU A 148 -16.03 -1.66 -0.27
C GLU A 148 -14.80 -2.25 0.44
N ILE A 149 -14.70 -2.01 1.75
CA ILE A 149 -13.58 -2.47 2.59
C ILE A 149 -13.99 -3.72 3.35
N THR A 150 -13.15 -4.75 3.26
CA THR A 150 -13.29 -6.00 4.02
C THR A 150 -11.99 -6.35 4.71
N TRP A 151 -12.08 -7.06 5.83
CA TRP A 151 -10.92 -7.47 6.62
C TRP A 151 -10.82 -8.99 6.68
N GLU A 152 -9.62 -9.53 6.63
CA GLU A 152 -9.37 -10.95 6.87
C GLU A 152 -8.22 -11.13 7.89
N LYS A 153 -8.37 -12.08 8.83
CA LYS A 153 -7.27 -12.50 9.70
C LYS A 153 -6.56 -13.70 9.04
N GLN A 154 -5.26 -13.60 8.84
CA GLN A 154 -4.46 -14.71 8.32
C GLN A 154 -4.18 -15.73 9.43
N MET A 155 -4.57 -16.98 9.22
CA MET A 155 -4.38 -18.09 10.17
C MET A 155 -3.28 -19.05 9.67
N PRO A 156 -2.51 -19.69 10.57
CA PRO A 156 -1.66 -20.81 10.19
C PRO A 156 -2.53 -21.95 9.64
N ASP A 157 -2.05 -22.62 8.59
CA ASP A 157 -2.58 -23.88 8.05
C ASP A 157 -3.85 -23.85 7.18
N GLY A 158 -4.15 -22.76 6.48
CA GLY A 158 -5.11 -22.77 5.37
C GLY A 158 -6.57 -23.11 5.75
N ILE A 159 -6.87 -23.21 7.04
CA ILE A 159 -8.22 -23.40 7.57
C ILE A 159 -8.89 -22.03 7.62
N GLU A 160 -9.92 -21.90 6.78
CA GLU A 160 -10.88 -20.78 6.63
C GLU A 160 -10.32 -19.36 6.78
N ARG A 161 -10.13 -18.66 5.66
CA ARG A 161 -9.99 -17.20 5.65
C ARG A 161 -11.26 -16.56 6.21
N VAL A 162 -11.14 -15.96 7.38
CA VAL A 162 -12.27 -15.32 8.06
C VAL A 162 -12.50 -13.93 7.46
N LEU A 163 -13.49 -13.81 6.58
CA LEU A 163 -13.90 -12.52 6.00
C LEU A 163 -14.82 -11.74 6.95
N MET A 164 -14.37 -10.57 7.38
CA MET A 164 -15.12 -9.62 8.21
C MET A 164 -15.57 -8.45 7.34
N ARG A 165 -16.89 -8.22 7.29
CA ARG A 165 -17.52 -7.14 6.52
C ARG A 165 -17.96 -6.01 7.47
N PRO A 166 -18.19 -4.79 6.95
CA PRO A 166 -18.74 -3.70 7.75
C PRO A 166 -20.00 -4.14 8.50
N ASN A 167 -20.12 -3.73 9.76
CA ASN A 167 -21.20 -4.05 10.69
C ASN A 167 -21.24 -5.51 11.18
N HIS A 168 -20.23 -6.32 10.86
CA HIS A 168 -20.07 -7.67 11.40
C HIS A 168 -19.27 -7.63 12.71
N VAL A 169 -19.77 -8.31 13.74
CA VAL A 169 -19.08 -8.56 15.01
C VAL A 169 -18.67 -10.03 15.08
N ARG A 170 -17.39 -10.30 15.36
CA ARG A 170 -16.88 -11.66 15.58
C ARG A 170 -16.05 -11.69 16.86
N GLY A 171 -16.57 -12.34 17.90
CA GLY A 171 -15.92 -12.36 19.20
C GLY A 171 -15.79 -10.95 19.77
N ASN A 172 -14.56 -10.50 19.97
CA ASN A 172 -14.19 -9.16 20.42
C ASN A 172 -13.81 -8.18 19.29
N MET A 173 -13.99 -8.58 18.03
CA MET A 173 -13.62 -7.81 16.84
C MET A 173 -14.86 -7.21 16.15
N VAL A 174 -14.76 -5.95 15.73
CA VAL A 174 -15.83 -5.21 15.06
C VAL A 174 -15.25 -4.48 13.84
N VAL A 175 -15.91 -4.61 12.68
CA VAL A 175 -15.64 -3.73 11.53
C VAL A 175 -16.72 -2.66 11.48
N THR A 176 -16.31 -1.40 11.58
CA THR A 176 -17.20 -0.24 11.52
C THR A 176 -17.76 -0.03 10.11
N ASN A 177 -18.78 0.80 9.98
CA ASN A 177 -19.34 1.22 8.70
C ASN A 177 -18.35 1.96 7.78
N ILE A 178 -17.28 2.54 8.35
CA ILE A 178 -16.20 3.20 7.61
C ILE A 178 -15.05 2.26 7.22
N GLY A 179 -15.18 0.95 7.50
CA GLY A 179 -14.13 -0.02 7.18
C GLY A 179 -12.94 -0.03 8.15
N GLN A 180 -13.07 0.58 9.33
CA GLN A 180 -12.09 0.47 10.42
C GLN A 180 -12.32 -0.83 11.20
N LEU A 181 -11.28 -1.62 11.45
CA LEU A 181 -11.31 -2.80 12.31
C LEU A 181 -10.93 -2.41 13.74
N VAL A 182 -11.76 -2.77 14.71
CA VAL A 182 -11.53 -2.51 16.15
C VAL A 182 -11.54 -3.85 16.91
N ILE A 183 -10.55 -4.07 17.76
CA ILE A 183 -10.41 -5.27 18.60
C ILE A 183 -10.46 -4.81 20.06
N TYR A 184 -11.54 -5.13 20.75
CA TYR A 184 -11.74 -4.79 22.16
C TYR A 184 -11.12 -5.83 23.08
N ASN A 185 -10.67 -5.43 24.27
CA ASN A 185 -10.16 -6.34 25.30
C ASN A 185 -9.20 -7.40 24.71
N ALA A 186 -8.13 -6.93 24.07
CA ALA A 186 -7.24 -7.74 23.25
C ALA A 186 -6.71 -8.96 24.02
N GLN A 187 -6.73 -10.11 23.35
CA GLN A 187 -6.33 -11.40 23.90
C GLN A 187 -5.09 -11.89 23.17
N LEU A 188 -4.26 -12.72 23.82
CA LEU A 188 -3.05 -13.27 23.18
C LEU A 188 -3.34 -13.94 21.83
N ARG A 189 -4.44 -14.70 21.73
CA ARG A 189 -4.93 -15.35 20.50
C ARG A 189 -5.31 -14.39 19.37
N ASP A 190 -5.52 -13.11 19.65
CA ASP A 190 -5.87 -12.11 18.66
C ASP A 190 -4.65 -11.66 17.85
N SER A 191 -3.44 -11.96 18.32
CA SER A 191 -2.20 -11.74 17.56
C SER A 191 -2.27 -12.41 16.19
N GLY A 192 -1.71 -11.75 15.19
CA GLY A 192 -1.72 -12.22 13.80
C GLY A 192 -1.63 -11.08 12.80
N VAL A 193 -1.75 -11.41 11.51
CA VAL A 193 -1.74 -10.43 10.41
C VAL A 193 -3.16 -10.24 9.89
N TYR A 194 -3.64 -9.00 9.92
CA TYR A 194 -4.95 -8.61 9.43
C TYR A 194 -4.81 -7.93 8.06
N THR A 195 -5.44 -8.46 7.02
CA THR A 195 -5.38 -7.87 5.68
C THR A 195 -6.67 -7.12 5.42
N CYS A 196 -6.59 -5.82 5.14
CA CYS A 196 -7.71 -5.09 4.57
C CYS A 196 -7.68 -5.21 3.04
N THR A 197 -8.85 -5.45 2.45
CA THR A 197 -9.06 -5.56 1.02
C THR A 197 -10.13 -4.54 0.63
N ALA A 198 -9.78 -3.62 -0.27
CA ALA A 198 -10.70 -2.62 -0.77
C ALA A 198 -10.94 -2.81 -2.27
N GLN A 199 -12.21 -2.91 -2.64
CA GLN A 199 -12.62 -3.24 -3.99
C GLN A 199 -13.64 -2.22 -4.52
N ASN A 200 -13.44 -1.78 -5.75
CA ASN A 200 -14.48 -1.12 -6.53
C ASN A 200 -14.50 -1.69 -7.96
N PRO A 201 -15.45 -1.30 -8.82
CA PRO A 201 -15.51 -1.79 -10.21
C PRO A 201 -14.25 -1.53 -11.04
N SER A 202 -13.40 -0.59 -10.62
CA SER A 202 -12.18 -0.18 -11.34
C SER A 202 -10.92 -0.90 -10.86
N GLY A 203 -10.96 -1.60 -9.72
CA GLY A 203 -9.80 -2.34 -9.23
C GLY A 203 -9.91 -2.85 -7.80
N LEU A 204 -8.80 -3.41 -7.32
CA LEU A 204 -8.65 -4.03 -6.02
C LEU A 204 -7.29 -3.63 -5.43
N VAL A 205 -7.26 -3.30 -4.15
CA VAL A 205 -6.02 -3.06 -3.39
C VAL A 205 -6.09 -3.78 -2.04
N GLN A 206 -4.94 -4.24 -1.53
CA GLN A 206 -4.83 -4.94 -0.26
C GLN A 206 -3.70 -4.36 0.59
N ALA A 207 -3.87 -4.33 1.91
CA ALA A 207 -2.83 -3.90 2.84
C ALA A 207 -2.82 -4.76 4.12
N LYS A 208 -1.63 -5.19 4.54
CA LYS A 208 -1.38 -6.11 5.68
C LYS A 208 -1.05 -5.33 6.95
N HIS A 209 -1.76 -5.61 8.03
CA HIS A 209 -1.63 -4.93 9.33
C HIS A 209 -1.21 -5.96 10.38
N PRO A 210 0.07 -6.02 10.73
CA PRO A 210 0.56 -6.93 11.77
C PRO A 210 0.13 -6.47 13.16
N PHE A 211 -0.37 -7.41 13.98
CA PHE A 211 -0.84 -7.13 15.32
C PHE A 211 -0.23 -8.09 16.34
N THR A 212 0.35 -7.55 17.41
CA THR A 212 0.90 -8.31 18.54
C THR A 212 0.21 -7.93 19.85
N VAL A 213 -0.23 -8.93 20.61
CA VAL A 213 -0.73 -8.75 21.97
C VAL A 213 0.29 -9.30 22.96
N LEU A 214 0.81 -8.44 23.83
CA LEU A 214 1.78 -8.81 24.87
C LEU A 214 1.07 -9.18 26.18
N PRO A 215 1.51 -10.23 26.89
CA PRO A 215 1.06 -10.49 28.25
C PRO A 215 1.43 -9.31 29.17
N THR A 216 0.58 -9.04 30.16
CA THR A 216 0.86 -8.04 31.20
C THR A 216 1.96 -8.55 32.15
N GLU A 217 3.23 -8.46 31.73
CA GLU A 217 4.38 -8.84 32.58
C GLU A 217 4.91 -7.65 33.39
N LEU A 218 5.17 -7.88 34.68
CA LEU A 218 5.87 -6.95 35.58
C LEU A 218 7.30 -6.73 35.09
N HIS A 219 7.60 -5.49 34.67
CA HIS A 219 8.92 -4.90 34.42
C HIS A 219 10.10 -5.88 34.28
N ARG A 220 10.52 -6.15 33.04
CA ARG A 220 11.94 -6.35 32.74
C ARG A 220 12.38 -5.30 31.75
N THR A 221 13.37 -4.51 32.18
CA THR A 221 14.09 -3.54 31.36
C THR A 221 14.59 -4.20 30.06
N PRO A 222 14.31 -3.62 28.88
CA PRO A 222 14.87 -4.14 27.65
C PRO A 222 16.38 -3.90 27.63
N GLU A 223 17.16 -4.98 27.56
CA GLU A 223 18.58 -4.89 27.24
C GLU A 223 18.77 -4.39 25.80
N PRO A 224 19.73 -3.50 25.52
CA PRO A 224 20.04 -3.09 24.17
C PRO A 224 20.72 -4.24 23.42
N LYS A 225 19.97 -4.96 22.59
CA LYS A 225 20.54 -5.94 21.66
C LYS A 225 20.99 -5.20 20.40
N ASN A 226 22.31 -5.02 20.25
CA ASN A 226 22.92 -4.71 18.96
C ASN A 226 22.57 -5.85 17.98
N GLN A 227 21.62 -5.62 17.07
CA GLN A 227 21.16 -6.64 16.15
C GLN A 227 21.91 -6.58 14.83
N THR A 228 22.89 -7.45 14.72
CA THR A 228 23.36 -8.01 13.45
C THR A 228 22.37 -9.09 12.99
N ARG A 229 22.15 -9.16 11.67
CA ARG A 229 21.38 -10.17 10.94
C ARG A 229 21.52 -11.59 11.53
N CYS A 230 20.42 -12.32 11.60
CA CYS A 230 20.41 -13.72 12.06
C CYS A 230 20.85 -14.68 10.95
N LEU A 231 21.44 -15.83 11.31
CA LEU A 231 21.81 -16.86 10.34
C LEU A 231 20.53 -17.49 9.74
N PRO A 232 20.48 -17.80 8.43
CA PRO A 232 19.28 -18.34 7.78
C PRO A 232 18.69 -19.59 8.44
N ASP A 233 19.54 -20.43 9.06
CA ASP A 233 19.14 -21.65 9.76
C ASP A 233 18.34 -21.37 11.05
N GLU A 234 18.45 -20.16 11.62
CA GLU A 234 17.71 -19.74 12.83
C GLU A 234 16.26 -19.35 12.54
N CYS A 235 15.92 -19.08 11.28
CA CYS A 235 14.62 -18.58 10.85
C CYS A 235 13.62 -19.67 10.46
N LEU A 236 13.93 -20.94 10.71
CA LEU A 236 13.10 -22.07 10.35
C LEU A 236 11.97 -22.29 11.37
N LYS A 237 10.76 -22.63 10.89
CA LYS A 237 9.60 -23.01 11.73
C LYS A 237 10.02 -24.04 12.78
N PRO A 238 9.71 -23.87 14.09
CA PRO A 238 9.92 -24.91 15.10
C PRO A 238 9.21 -26.23 14.75
N LEU A 239 9.80 -27.37 15.11
CA LEU A 239 9.12 -28.66 14.98
C LEU A 239 7.94 -28.70 15.96
N ASP A 240 6.74 -28.98 15.46
CA ASP A 240 5.49 -28.91 16.22
C ASP A 240 5.53 -29.82 17.47
N SER A 241 5.48 -29.23 18.67
CA SER A 241 5.11 -29.94 19.91
C SER A 241 3.81 -29.34 20.44
N ALA A 242 2.69 -29.79 19.89
CA ALA A 242 1.37 -29.47 20.41
C ALA A 242 1.14 -30.33 21.67
N GLU A 243 1.59 -29.84 22.83
CA GLU A 243 1.11 -30.31 24.12
C GLU A 243 0.09 -29.30 24.67
N ASP A 244 -1.08 -29.81 25.09
CA ASP A 244 -2.19 -29.02 25.61
C ASP A 244 -1.83 -28.46 26.99
N CYS A 245 -1.34 -27.22 26.98
CA CYS A 245 -0.99 -26.52 28.20
C CYS A 245 -2.20 -25.73 28.69
N GLY A 246 -2.56 -25.93 29.96
CA GLY A 246 -3.58 -25.13 30.63
C GLY A 246 -3.36 -23.63 30.45
N SER A 247 -4.42 -22.84 30.60
CA SER A 247 -4.49 -21.41 30.23
C SER A 247 -3.41 -20.51 30.83
N GLU A 248 -2.75 -20.92 31.92
CA GLU A 248 -1.80 -20.10 32.69
C GLU A 248 -0.35 -20.14 32.18
N LEU A 249 0.01 -21.01 31.24
CA LEU A 249 1.40 -21.19 30.74
C LEU A 249 1.58 -20.95 29.24
N GLN A 250 0.56 -20.39 28.57
CA GLN A 250 0.55 -20.17 27.12
C GLN A 250 1.25 -18.86 26.74
N LYS A 251 2.24 -18.93 25.84
CA LYS A 251 2.94 -17.77 25.27
C LYS A 251 2.74 -17.70 23.77
N VAL A 252 2.52 -16.50 23.25
CA VAL A 252 2.53 -16.23 21.81
C VAL A 252 3.94 -15.88 21.38
N SER A 253 4.38 -16.53 20.31
CA SER A 253 5.65 -16.22 19.64
C SER A 253 5.46 -16.18 18.13
N TRP A 254 6.44 -15.62 17.44
CA TRP A 254 6.46 -15.49 15.99
C TRP A 254 7.56 -16.37 15.40
N TYR A 255 7.27 -16.99 14.26
CA TYR A 255 8.26 -17.67 13.41
C TYR A 255 8.15 -17.18 11.97
N TYR A 256 9.25 -17.23 11.25
CA TYR A 256 9.30 -16.85 9.84
C TYR A 256 8.98 -18.05 8.94
N GLU A 257 8.08 -17.84 7.99
CA GLU A 257 7.78 -18.82 6.94
C GLU A 257 8.28 -18.32 5.59
N SER A 258 9.28 -19.04 5.05
CA SER A 258 9.95 -18.68 3.81
C SER A 258 9.06 -18.78 2.56
N LYS A 259 8.03 -19.64 2.57
CA LYS A 259 7.11 -19.82 1.42
C LYS A 259 6.22 -18.59 1.19
N SER A 260 5.78 -17.96 2.27
CA SER A 260 4.87 -16.81 2.27
C SER A 260 5.57 -15.49 2.57
N ASN A 261 6.89 -15.53 2.77
CA ASN A 261 7.73 -14.37 3.07
C ASN A 261 7.22 -13.54 4.26
N ASN A 262 6.73 -14.23 5.30
CA ASN A 262 5.99 -13.56 6.37
C ASN A 262 6.23 -14.23 7.72
N CYS A 263 6.05 -13.47 8.79
CA CYS A 263 6.07 -13.98 10.15
C CYS A 263 4.67 -14.34 10.62
N PHE A 264 4.52 -15.54 11.18
CA PHE A 264 3.26 -16.05 11.71
C PHE A 264 3.34 -16.20 13.22
N SER A 265 2.28 -15.79 13.90
CA SER A 265 2.12 -16.00 15.33
C SER A 265 1.63 -17.42 15.62
N PHE A 266 2.20 -18.05 16.63
CA PHE A 266 1.76 -19.35 17.16
C PHE A 266 1.79 -19.32 18.69
N MET A 267 1.04 -20.24 19.30
CA MET A 267 0.98 -20.41 20.75
C MET A 267 1.81 -21.63 21.15
N HIS A 268 2.62 -21.51 22.20
CA HIS A 268 3.42 -22.60 22.76
C HIS A 268 3.61 -22.44 24.27
N CYS A 269 4.16 -23.48 24.90
CA CYS A 269 4.29 -23.56 26.34
C CYS A 269 5.71 -23.26 26.82
N HIS A 270 5.82 -22.73 28.05
CA HIS A 270 7.08 -22.28 28.63
C HIS A 270 8.16 -23.38 28.81
N ASN A 271 7.82 -24.68 28.76
CA ASN A 271 8.71 -25.78 29.15
C ASN A 271 8.95 -26.85 28.06
N SER A 272 9.38 -26.46 26.85
CA SER A 272 10.01 -27.42 25.92
C SER A 272 11.54 -27.36 26.04
N SER A 273 12.11 -28.32 26.77
CA SER A 273 13.55 -28.49 27.02
C SER A 273 14.36 -29.03 25.84
N GLN A 274 13.95 -28.74 24.60
CA GLN A 274 14.74 -29.01 23.40
C GLN A 274 15.16 -27.66 22.81
N GLN A 275 16.47 -27.46 22.63
CA GLN A 275 17.08 -26.20 22.18
C GLN A 275 16.23 -25.50 21.11
N PRO A 276 15.68 -24.31 21.38
CA PRO A 276 14.70 -23.73 20.47
C PRO A 276 15.42 -23.16 19.25
N ARG A 277 14.90 -23.47 18.05
CA ARG A 277 15.00 -22.55 16.91
C ARG A 277 14.53 -21.17 17.38
N LYS A 278 15.17 -20.10 16.92
CA LYS A 278 14.95 -18.76 17.48
C LYS A 278 13.52 -18.30 17.18
N VAL A 279 12.69 -18.19 18.23
CA VAL A 279 11.33 -17.66 18.15
C VAL A 279 11.32 -16.23 18.67
N PHE A 280 10.47 -15.38 18.07
CA PHE A 280 10.43 -13.94 18.36
C PHE A 280 9.24 -13.57 19.22
N GLN A 281 9.33 -12.48 19.97
CA GLN A 281 8.24 -12.01 20.82
C GLN A 281 7.28 -11.11 20.05
N THR A 282 7.80 -10.34 19.10
CA THR A 282 6.99 -9.45 18.25
C THR A 282 7.15 -9.79 16.76
N TYR A 283 6.16 -9.38 15.98
CA TYR A 283 6.23 -9.44 14.52
C TYR A 283 7.46 -8.66 13.99
N GLU A 284 7.73 -7.49 14.56
CA GLU A 284 8.86 -6.63 14.18
C GLU A 284 10.20 -7.33 14.37
N GLU A 285 10.43 -7.93 15.55
CA GLU A 285 11.66 -8.69 15.83
C GLU A 285 11.85 -9.83 14.82
N CYS A 286 10.77 -10.52 14.48
CA CYS A 286 10.80 -11.61 13.51
C CYS A 286 11.14 -11.12 12.11
N MET A 287 10.49 -10.05 11.64
CA MET A 287 10.73 -9.50 10.32
C MET A 287 12.09 -8.82 10.20
N GLN A 288 12.60 -8.21 11.28
CA GLN A 288 13.92 -7.60 11.32
C GLN A 288 15.04 -8.64 11.30
N CYS A 289 14.83 -9.80 11.92
CA CYS A 289 15.81 -10.90 11.97
C CYS A 289 15.74 -11.81 10.73
N CYS A 290 14.54 -12.10 10.22
CA CYS A 290 14.29 -13.15 9.22
C CYS A 290 13.56 -12.68 7.95
N GLY A 291 12.89 -11.53 7.98
CA GLY A 291 12.12 -11.01 6.85
C GLY A 291 13.00 -10.24 5.85
N PRO A 292 12.88 -10.52 4.54
CA PRO A 292 13.57 -9.73 3.51
C PRO A 292 12.87 -8.40 3.19
N GLU A 293 11.65 -8.16 3.72
CA GLU A 293 10.81 -6.99 3.41
C GLU A 293 10.95 -5.81 4.39
N LEU A 294 11.56 -6.00 5.56
CA LEU A 294 11.72 -4.95 6.59
C LEU A 294 13.12 -4.83 7.20
N SER A 295 14.08 -5.67 6.80
CA SER A 295 15.46 -5.56 7.25
C SER A 295 16.30 -4.80 6.22
N GLY A 296 16.14 -3.47 6.22
CA GLY A 296 17.01 -2.60 5.44
C GLY A 296 16.37 -1.29 5.01
N PRO A 297 17.14 -0.44 4.31
CA PRO A 297 16.70 0.85 3.79
C PRO A 297 15.35 0.79 3.05
N CYS A 298 15.05 -0.32 2.41
CA CYS A 298 13.87 -0.55 1.58
C CYS A 298 12.52 -0.50 2.32
N GLY A 299 12.51 -0.65 3.65
CA GLY A 299 11.29 -0.56 4.46
C GLY A 299 10.95 0.86 4.93
N LEU A 300 11.87 1.82 4.77
CA LEU A 300 11.71 3.19 5.27
C LEU A 300 10.98 4.07 4.23
N PRO A 301 10.27 5.13 4.65
CA PRO A 301 9.66 6.07 3.71
C PRO A 301 10.72 6.87 2.95
N THR A 302 10.42 7.39 1.76
CA THR A 302 11.32 8.33 1.08
C THR A 302 11.40 9.65 1.86
N LEU A 303 12.60 10.12 2.22
CA LEU A 303 12.77 11.33 3.05
C LEU A 303 13.71 12.34 2.40
N GLN A 304 13.17 13.50 1.99
CA GLN A 304 13.93 14.60 1.37
C GLN A 304 14.83 15.35 2.37
N GLY A 305 14.38 15.51 3.63
CA GLY A 305 15.06 16.33 4.63
C GLY A 305 14.90 17.85 4.40
N PRO A 306 15.31 18.70 5.35
CA PRO A 306 15.01 20.14 5.35
C PRO A 306 16.02 20.99 4.55
N CYS A 307 17.16 20.42 4.15
CA CYS A 307 18.16 21.14 3.37
C CYS A 307 17.72 21.39 1.92
N LYS A 308 18.39 22.33 1.25
CA LYS A 308 18.07 22.79 -0.12
C LYS A 308 19.16 22.49 -1.15
N ALA A 309 20.07 21.57 -0.84
CA ALA A 309 21.09 21.08 -1.76
C ALA A 309 20.50 19.89 -2.54
N TYR A 310 19.62 20.20 -3.49
CA TYR A 310 18.82 19.19 -4.18
C TYR A 310 19.67 18.27 -5.04
N GLU A 311 19.65 16.98 -4.71
CA GLU A 311 20.32 15.90 -5.43
C GLU A 311 19.29 14.83 -5.84
N PRO A 312 19.28 14.38 -7.12
CA PRO A 312 18.45 13.25 -7.53
C PRO A 312 19.00 11.96 -6.91
N ARG A 313 18.13 11.20 -6.23
CA ARG A 313 18.43 9.95 -5.55
C ARG A 313 17.37 8.90 -5.88
N TRP A 314 17.59 7.66 -5.49
CA TRP A 314 16.66 6.54 -5.65
C TRP A 314 16.21 6.01 -4.30
N ALA A 315 14.98 5.54 -4.22
CA ALA A 315 14.42 4.93 -3.02
C ALA A 315 13.42 3.84 -3.40
N TYR A 316 13.32 2.80 -2.60
CA TYR A 316 12.40 1.70 -2.84
C TYR A 316 11.01 2.03 -2.32
N SER A 317 10.00 1.89 -3.18
CA SER A 317 8.60 2.06 -2.84
C SER A 317 7.97 0.72 -2.52
N THR A 318 7.59 0.50 -1.26
CA THR A 318 6.89 -0.72 -0.83
C THR A 318 5.50 -0.83 -1.44
N THR A 319 4.83 0.29 -1.70
CA THR A 319 3.52 0.35 -2.35
C THR A 319 3.56 -0.14 -3.80
N LEU A 320 4.64 0.18 -4.52
CA LEU A 320 4.79 -0.13 -5.94
C LEU A 320 5.76 -1.28 -6.21
N GLN A 321 6.36 -1.84 -5.14
CA GLN A 321 7.37 -2.89 -5.18
C GLN A 321 8.51 -2.61 -6.18
N GLN A 322 8.92 -1.34 -6.30
CA GLN A 322 9.94 -0.90 -7.26
C GLN A 322 10.76 0.29 -6.74
N CYS A 323 11.95 0.46 -7.29
CA CYS A 323 12.80 1.62 -7.03
C CYS A 323 12.33 2.84 -7.83
N GLN A 324 12.15 3.97 -7.14
CA GLN A 324 11.71 5.24 -7.69
C GLN A 324 12.72 6.34 -7.41
N SER A 325 12.84 7.29 -8.34
CA SER A 325 13.67 8.47 -8.12
C SER A 325 12.94 9.49 -7.24
N PHE A 326 13.69 10.19 -6.39
CA PHE A 326 13.20 11.29 -5.56
C PHE A 326 14.30 12.36 -5.40
N ILE A 327 13.91 13.55 -4.93
CA ILE A 327 14.85 14.64 -4.68
C ILE A 327 15.25 14.63 -3.21
N TYR A 328 16.54 14.44 -2.94
CA TYR A 328 17.11 14.58 -1.60
C TYR A 328 17.62 16.00 -1.37
N GLY A 329 17.30 16.60 -0.22
CA GLY A 329 17.66 17.97 0.13
C GLY A 329 19.11 18.15 0.59
N GLY A 330 19.86 17.06 0.77
CA GLY A 330 21.29 17.08 1.14
C GLY A 330 21.58 16.94 2.63
N CYS A 331 20.56 16.83 3.51
CA CYS A 331 20.74 16.51 4.92
C CYS A 331 19.50 15.83 5.52
N GLU A 332 19.67 15.17 6.67
CA GLU A 332 18.60 14.58 7.50
C GLU A 332 17.62 13.69 6.71
N GLY A 333 18.15 12.89 5.79
CA GLY A 333 17.45 11.79 5.14
C GLY A 333 17.46 10.52 5.99
N ASN A 334 16.90 9.44 5.44
CA ASN A 334 17.00 8.10 6.01
C ASN A 334 17.69 7.15 5.02
N ASP A 335 17.86 5.89 5.43
CA ASP A 335 18.66 4.94 4.66
C ASP A 335 18.00 4.53 3.32
N ASN A 336 16.69 4.79 3.11
CA ASN A 336 16.03 4.60 1.80
C ASN A 336 16.43 5.68 0.80
N ASN A 337 17.73 5.76 0.52
CA ASN A 337 18.35 6.79 -0.28
C ASN A 337 19.60 6.20 -0.94
N PHE A 338 19.48 5.87 -2.22
CA PHE A 338 20.48 5.23 -3.05
C PHE A 338 20.96 6.20 -4.15
N GLU A 339 22.21 6.07 -4.55
CA GLU A 339 22.81 6.93 -5.58
C GLU A 339 22.35 6.55 -7.00
N SER A 340 21.94 5.30 -7.21
CA SER A 340 21.51 4.78 -8.51
C SER A 340 20.32 3.84 -8.41
N LYS A 341 19.61 3.65 -9.53
CA LYS A 341 18.51 2.69 -9.63
C LYS A 341 19.00 1.27 -9.36
N GLU A 342 20.16 0.92 -9.91
CA GLU A 342 20.75 -0.42 -9.81
C GLU A 342 21.12 -0.75 -8.36
N SER A 343 21.71 0.20 -7.63
CA SER A 343 22.05 -0.02 -6.22
C SER A 343 20.80 -0.18 -5.34
N CYS A 344 19.72 0.54 -5.64
CA CYS A 344 18.42 0.33 -5.01
C CYS A 344 17.84 -1.06 -5.33
N GLU A 345 17.84 -1.48 -6.60
CA GLU A 345 17.28 -2.77 -7.03
C GLU A 345 18.12 -3.98 -6.59
N GLU A 346 19.42 -3.81 -6.39
CA GLU A 346 20.28 -4.82 -5.78
C GLU A 346 20.03 -4.96 -4.28
N MET A 347 19.77 -3.84 -3.59
CA MET A 347 19.59 -3.81 -2.14
C MET A 347 18.16 -4.15 -1.70
N CYS A 348 17.17 -3.97 -2.57
CA CYS A 348 15.74 -4.08 -2.24
C CYS A 348 15.01 -5.21 -2.97
N PRO A 349 13.81 -5.61 -2.49
CA PRO A 349 13.00 -6.69 -3.09
C PRO A 349 12.43 -6.31 -4.48
N PHE A 350 13.28 -6.23 -5.49
CA PHE A 350 12.85 -6.06 -6.87
C PHE A 350 12.63 -7.44 -7.52
N PRO A 351 11.49 -7.70 -8.19
CA PRO A 351 11.31 -8.93 -8.95
C PRO A 351 12.35 -8.99 -10.06
N LYS A 352 13.47 -9.68 -9.79
CA LYS A 352 14.44 -10.05 -10.82
C LYS A 352 13.74 -11.01 -11.75
N ASN A 353 13.19 -10.50 -12.86
CA ASN A 353 12.59 -11.33 -13.88
C ASN A 353 13.65 -12.36 -14.33
N GLN A 354 13.45 -13.61 -13.90
CA GLN A 354 14.20 -14.73 -14.45
C GLN A 354 13.82 -14.83 -15.92
N ASN A 355 14.80 -14.54 -16.77
CA ASN A 355 14.83 -14.84 -18.20
C ASN A 355 13.78 -14.12 -19.08
N CYS A 356 13.85 -12.78 -19.19
CA CYS A 356 13.47 -12.19 -20.48
C CYS A 356 14.42 -12.78 -21.53
N LYS A 357 13.90 -13.48 -22.56
CA LYS A 357 14.72 -13.87 -23.72
C LYS A 357 15.27 -12.58 -24.31
N ALA A 358 16.59 -12.49 -24.49
CA ALA A 358 17.24 -11.30 -25.07
C ALA A 358 16.42 -10.81 -26.27
N CYS A 359 15.96 -9.56 -26.21
CA CYS A 359 15.15 -8.97 -27.26
C CYS A 359 15.96 -8.96 -28.56
N LYS A 360 15.72 -9.95 -29.41
CA LYS A 360 16.34 -10.01 -30.73
C LYS A 360 15.46 -9.18 -31.64
N PRO A 361 15.95 -8.06 -32.21
CA PRO A 361 15.19 -7.35 -33.23
C PRO A 361 14.79 -8.37 -34.30
N ARG A 362 13.49 -8.55 -34.53
CA ARG A 362 12.96 -9.59 -35.42
C ARG A 362 13.37 -9.38 -36.89
N GLY A 363 14.07 -8.30 -37.22
CA GLY A 363 14.62 -7.98 -38.53
C GLY A 363 16.11 -7.65 -38.51
N LYS A 364 16.80 -7.92 -39.62
CA LYS A 364 18.15 -7.39 -39.88
C LYS A 364 18.05 -5.87 -40.06
N MET A 365 19.06 -5.11 -39.60
CA MET A 365 19.09 -3.64 -39.68
C MET A 365 18.64 -3.06 -41.02
N VAL A 366 19.08 -3.64 -42.14
CA VAL A 366 18.69 -3.20 -43.49
C VAL A 366 17.20 -3.44 -43.77
N THR A 367 16.65 -4.57 -43.33
CA THR A 367 15.22 -4.86 -43.51
C THR A 367 14.35 -3.96 -42.64
N SER A 368 14.77 -3.64 -41.41
CA SER A 368 14.09 -2.68 -40.55
C SER A 368 14.14 -1.28 -41.14
N PHE A 369 15.30 -0.86 -41.69
CA PHE A 369 15.45 0.42 -42.37
C PHE A 369 14.44 0.60 -43.51
N CYS A 370 14.29 -0.43 -44.36
CA CYS A 370 13.40 -0.34 -45.52
C CYS A 370 11.90 -0.39 -45.15
N ARG A 371 11.53 -0.99 -44.01
CA ARG A 371 10.14 -1.09 -43.55
C ARG A 371 9.67 0.12 -42.73
N SER A 372 10.60 0.85 -42.12
CA SER A 372 10.30 1.97 -41.23
C SER A 372 9.98 3.22 -42.04
N ASP A 373 9.08 4.07 -41.56
CA ASP A 373 8.71 5.34 -42.19
C ASP A 373 9.74 6.44 -41.91
N PHE A 374 10.38 6.38 -40.74
CA PHE A 374 11.48 7.26 -40.36
C PHE A 374 12.64 6.47 -39.79
N VAL A 375 13.86 7.00 -39.97
CA VAL A 375 15.09 6.48 -39.38
C VAL A 375 15.94 7.66 -38.94
N ILE A 376 16.21 7.72 -37.63
CA ILE A 376 16.96 8.80 -37.01
C ILE A 376 18.09 8.28 -36.14
N LEU A 377 19.07 9.14 -35.97
CA LEU A 377 20.12 9.05 -34.97
C LEU A 377 19.86 10.16 -33.96
N GLY A 378 19.86 9.82 -32.68
CA GLY A 378 19.61 10.82 -31.64
C GLY A 378 19.97 10.33 -30.25
N ARG A 379 19.63 11.13 -29.25
CA ARG A 379 19.71 10.77 -27.84
C ARG A 379 18.34 10.86 -27.22
N MET A 380 17.94 9.82 -26.50
CA MET A 380 16.67 9.81 -25.81
C MET A 380 16.81 10.42 -24.42
N SER A 381 15.78 11.15 -24.01
CA SER A 381 15.60 11.81 -22.72
C SER A 381 14.14 11.65 -22.30
N GLU A 382 13.86 11.75 -21.00
CA GLU A 382 12.48 11.80 -20.48
C GLU A 382 11.60 10.62 -20.93
N LEU A 383 12.07 9.40 -20.63
CA LEU A 383 11.26 8.19 -20.82
C LEU A 383 10.17 8.12 -19.75
N THR A 384 8.92 8.06 -20.19
CA THR A 384 7.74 7.87 -19.34
C THR A 384 7.05 6.57 -19.71
N GLU A 385 6.72 5.78 -18.69
CA GLU A 385 6.09 4.47 -18.83
C GLU A 385 4.67 4.55 -18.27
N GLU A 386 3.68 4.31 -19.12
CA GLU A 386 2.26 4.26 -18.77
C GLU A 386 1.73 2.84 -18.97
N LYS A 387 0.51 2.57 -18.48
CA LYS A 387 -0.04 1.20 -18.43
C LYS A 387 -0.16 0.52 -19.80
N ASP A 388 -0.48 1.27 -20.86
CA ASP A 388 -0.70 0.75 -22.22
C ASP A 388 0.13 1.50 -23.30
N SER A 389 0.91 2.50 -22.88
CA SER A 389 1.68 3.40 -23.73
C SER A 389 2.96 3.85 -23.03
N GLY A 390 3.83 4.54 -23.74
CA GLY A 390 4.84 5.37 -23.10
C GLY A 390 5.34 6.42 -24.06
N HIS A 391 6.12 7.35 -23.56
CA HIS A 391 6.61 8.47 -24.36
C HIS A 391 8.08 8.70 -24.05
N ALA A 392 8.86 9.07 -25.07
CA ALA A 392 10.24 9.52 -24.90
C ALA A 392 10.47 10.76 -25.77
N LEU A 393 11.24 11.70 -25.25
CA LEU A 393 11.76 12.81 -26.04
C LEU A 393 13.10 12.41 -26.65
N VAL A 394 13.26 12.62 -27.95
CA VAL A 394 14.49 12.29 -28.68
C VAL A 394 15.09 13.56 -29.26
N THR A 395 16.27 13.91 -28.78
CA THR A 395 17.09 14.94 -29.43
C THR A 395 17.66 14.35 -30.72
N VAL A 396 17.11 14.76 -31.86
CA VAL A 396 17.50 14.26 -33.18
C VAL A 396 18.83 14.91 -33.60
N GLU A 397 19.83 14.07 -33.89
CA GLU A 397 21.16 14.52 -34.32
C GLU A 397 21.37 14.35 -35.84
N GLU A 398 20.90 13.23 -36.43
CA GLU A 398 20.97 12.98 -37.87
C GLU A 398 19.71 12.24 -38.35
N ILE A 399 19.19 12.62 -39.52
CA ILE A 399 18.01 12.01 -40.14
C ILE A 399 18.45 11.20 -41.35
N PHE A 400 18.29 9.88 -41.29
CA PHE A 400 18.63 8.97 -42.39
C PHE A 400 17.46 8.69 -43.33
N LYS A 401 16.25 8.66 -42.80
CA LYS A 401 15.01 8.43 -43.56
C LYS A 401 13.87 9.25 -42.95
N ASP A 402 13.10 9.91 -43.80
CA ASP A 402 11.97 10.74 -43.41
C ASP A 402 10.97 10.76 -44.58
N GLU A 403 10.06 9.77 -44.62
CA GLU A 403 9.08 9.65 -45.72
C GLU A 403 7.73 10.30 -45.39
N LYS A 404 7.33 10.32 -44.12
CA LYS A 404 5.97 10.73 -43.70
C LYS A 404 5.91 11.81 -42.61
N MET A 405 7.03 12.11 -41.95
CA MET A 405 7.04 12.95 -40.76
C MET A 405 7.41 14.40 -41.05
N GLY A 406 8.27 14.65 -42.06
CA GLY A 406 8.75 16.00 -42.35
C GLY A 406 9.76 16.51 -41.31
N LEU A 407 10.49 15.60 -40.68
CA LEU A 407 11.52 15.87 -39.65
C LEU A 407 12.51 16.96 -40.04
N ARG A 408 12.80 17.13 -41.34
CA ARG A 408 13.72 18.17 -41.82
C ARG A 408 13.19 19.60 -41.65
N PHE A 409 11.90 19.77 -41.39
CA PHE A 409 11.25 21.07 -41.16
C PHE A 409 11.07 21.39 -39.68
N PHE A 410 11.14 20.39 -38.80
CA PHE A 410 11.16 20.57 -37.36
C PHE A 410 12.56 21.09 -36.97
N GLY A 411 12.60 22.19 -36.21
CA GLY A 411 13.83 22.92 -35.90
C GLY A 411 14.77 22.18 -34.93
N LYS A 412 15.01 22.77 -33.75
CA LYS A 412 15.86 22.19 -32.70
C LYS A 412 15.07 21.51 -31.57
N GLU A 413 13.75 21.41 -31.72
CA GLU A 413 12.89 20.81 -30.70
C GLU A 413 13.05 19.28 -30.70
N PRO A 414 13.05 18.65 -29.51
CA PRO A 414 13.14 17.21 -29.40
C PRO A 414 11.89 16.55 -30.01
N LEU A 415 12.10 15.45 -30.72
CA LEU A 415 11.02 14.65 -31.29
C LEU A 415 10.37 13.81 -30.19
N GLU A 416 9.07 13.97 -29.98
CA GLU A 416 8.31 13.08 -29.13
C GLU A 416 8.03 11.75 -29.85
N VAL A 417 8.35 10.65 -29.18
CA VAL A 417 8.17 9.29 -29.69
C VAL A 417 7.30 8.50 -28.73
N THR A 418 6.17 7.99 -29.25
CA THR A 418 5.20 7.21 -28.50
C THR A 418 5.44 5.72 -28.69
N PHE A 419 5.47 4.97 -27.58
CA PHE A 419 5.49 3.52 -27.57
C PHE A 419 4.05 3.01 -27.41
N ILE A 420 3.64 2.06 -28.25
CA ILE A 420 2.32 1.43 -28.16
C ILE A 420 2.45 -0.09 -28.12
N ASN A 421 1.52 -0.75 -27.43
CA ASN A 421 1.49 -2.21 -27.28
C ASN A 421 2.81 -2.80 -26.71
N MET A 422 3.47 -2.05 -25.83
CA MET A 422 4.74 -2.44 -25.21
C MET A 422 4.48 -3.20 -23.91
N ASP A 423 5.17 -4.33 -23.72
CA ASP A 423 5.23 -4.99 -22.41
C ASP A 423 6.38 -4.39 -21.60
N TRP A 424 6.07 -3.49 -20.66
CA TRP A 424 7.06 -2.82 -19.81
C TRP A 424 7.80 -3.77 -18.87
N ASN A 425 7.32 -5.00 -18.66
CA ASN A 425 8.05 -6.01 -17.88
C ASN A 425 9.21 -6.65 -18.65
N CYS A 426 9.14 -6.66 -19.98
CA CYS A 426 10.21 -7.07 -20.89
C CYS A 426 10.16 -6.19 -22.16
N PRO A 427 10.60 -4.92 -22.09
CA PRO A 427 10.42 -3.98 -23.19
C PRO A 427 11.20 -4.43 -24.42
N CYS A 428 10.48 -4.55 -25.54
CA CYS A 428 11.00 -4.91 -26.83
C CYS A 428 10.49 -3.91 -27.86
N PRO A 429 11.35 -3.11 -28.54
CA PRO A 429 12.80 -3.08 -28.43
C PRO A 429 13.32 -2.59 -27.06
N ASN A 430 14.55 -2.95 -26.70
CA ASN A 430 15.16 -2.63 -25.40
C ASN A 430 15.55 -1.14 -25.34
N ILE A 431 14.60 -0.31 -24.91
CA ILE A 431 14.71 1.16 -24.90
C ILE A 431 15.62 1.64 -23.78
N THR A 432 15.52 1.06 -22.57
CA THR A 432 16.29 1.47 -21.39
C THR A 432 17.79 1.22 -21.54
N ALA A 433 18.21 0.06 -22.07
CA ALA A 433 19.63 -0.18 -22.36
C ALA A 433 20.15 0.75 -23.46
N ALA A 434 19.34 0.97 -24.51
CA ALA A 434 19.71 1.88 -25.58
C ALA A 434 19.82 3.33 -25.08
N ALA A 435 18.96 3.76 -24.15
CA ALA A 435 19.01 5.08 -23.50
C ALA A 435 20.34 5.31 -22.77
N ALA A 436 20.76 4.32 -21.98
CA ALA A 436 21.96 4.39 -21.16
C ALA A 436 23.25 4.46 -22.00
N GLU A 437 23.25 3.90 -23.21
CA GLU A 437 24.41 3.88 -24.12
C GLU A 437 24.60 5.19 -24.91
N GLY A 438 23.75 6.21 -24.70
CA GLY A 438 23.89 7.55 -25.27
C GLY A 438 23.24 7.71 -26.65
N GLN A 439 24.03 7.59 -27.72
CA GLN A 439 23.52 7.80 -29.08
C GLN A 439 22.85 6.53 -29.63
N VAL A 440 21.62 6.67 -30.10
CA VAL A 440 20.78 5.55 -30.55
C VAL A 440 20.26 5.73 -31.96
N ILE A 441 20.10 4.59 -32.65
CA ILE A 441 19.43 4.51 -33.94
C ILE A 441 18.00 4.06 -33.68
N ILE A 442 17.04 4.85 -34.12
CA ILE A 442 15.60 4.59 -33.98
C ILE A 442 15.01 4.46 -35.38
N MET A 443 14.27 3.36 -35.61
CA MET A 443 13.51 3.11 -36.84
C MET A 443 12.09 2.74 -36.45
N GLY A 444 11.14 3.57 -36.87
CA GLY A 444 9.74 3.45 -36.48
C GLY A 444 8.77 3.85 -37.58
N ASN A 445 7.49 3.93 -37.20
CA ASN A 445 6.39 4.20 -38.11
C ASN A 445 5.75 5.54 -37.77
N VAL A 446 5.11 6.16 -38.76
CA VAL A 446 4.35 7.40 -38.55
C VAL A 446 2.86 7.07 -38.66
N SER A 447 2.10 7.34 -37.60
CA SER A 447 0.64 7.30 -37.61
C SER A 447 0.09 8.64 -37.15
N ASP A 448 -0.86 9.20 -37.88
CA ASP A 448 -1.56 10.43 -37.51
C ASP A 448 -0.63 11.62 -37.18
N GLY A 449 0.53 11.67 -37.84
CA GLY A 449 1.55 12.71 -37.63
C GLY A 449 2.48 12.47 -36.44
N MET A 450 2.31 11.39 -35.69
CA MET A 450 3.11 11.05 -34.51
C MET A 450 4.20 10.00 -34.81
N ALA A 451 5.34 10.08 -34.13
CA ALA A 451 6.38 9.06 -34.19
C ALA A 451 6.00 7.90 -33.29
N ILE A 452 5.79 6.71 -33.87
CA ILE A 452 5.35 5.54 -33.11
C ILE A 452 6.40 4.42 -33.19
N LEU A 453 6.67 3.84 -32.03
CA LEU A 453 7.44 2.61 -31.88
C LEU A 453 6.56 1.47 -31.37
N GLN A 454 6.58 0.38 -32.12
CA GLN A 454 5.88 -0.87 -31.83
C GLN A 454 6.90 -1.96 -31.44
N PRO A 455 6.44 -3.13 -30.96
CA PRO A 455 7.35 -4.18 -30.53
C PRO A 455 8.34 -4.71 -31.59
N GLU A 456 7.99 -4.55 -32.86
CA GLU A 456 8.80 -4.89 -34.03
C GLU A 456 9.74 -3.77 -34.50
N SER A 457 9.60 -2.55 -33.97
CA SER A 457 10.43 -1.40 -34.32
C SER A 457 11.88 -1.63 -33.91
N TYR A 458 12.81 -0.97 -34.60
CA TYR A 458 14.23 -1.12 -34.31
C TYR A 458 14.70 0.05 -33.45
N VAL A 459 15.16 -0.26 -32.24
CA VAL A 459 15.94 0.66 -31.41
C VAL A 459 17.21 -0.05 -31.02
N GLY A 460 18.35 0.61 -31.18
CA GLY A 460 19.60 0.07 -30.70
C GLY A 460 20.74 1.08 -30.73
N ALA A 461 21.76 0.81 -29.93
CA ALA A 461 22.91 1.69 -29.82
C ALA A 461 23.59 1.96 -31.17
N SER A 462 24.01 3.22 -31.34
CA SER A 462 24.78 3.66 -32.48
C SER A 462 26.19 3.07 -32.43
N SER A 463 26.76 2.79 -33.60
CA SER A 463 28.20 2.61 -33.73
C SER A 463 28.67 3.14 -35.08
N PRO A 464 29.94 3.56 -35.21
CA PRO A 464 30.47 4.06 -36.49
C PRO A 464 30.26 3.07 -37.64
N ARG A 465 30.32 1.76 -37.36
CA ARG A 465 30.05 0.69 -38.32
C ARG A 465 28.58 0.65 -38.75
N ARG A 466 27.65 0.78 -37.80
CA ARG A 466 26.20 0.78 -38.08
C ARG A 466 25.80 2.03 -38.86
N VAL A 467 26.27 3.21 -38.45
CA VAL A 467 26.02 4.47 -39.16
C VAL A 467 26.54 4.44 -40.59
N ARG A 468 27.78 3.97 -40.81
CA ARG A 468 28.32 3.77 -42.17
C ARG A 468 27.46 2.82 -42.99
N LYS A 469 26.93 1.76 -42.37
CA LYS A 469 26.06 0.80 -43.07
C LYS A 469 24.74 1.44 -43.49
N LEU A 470 24.13 2.28 -42.66
CA LEU A 470 22.92 3.02 -43.02
C LEU A 470 23.19 4.00 -44.18
N LYS A 471 24.31 4.73 -44.14
CA LYS A 471 24.73 5.62 -45.25
C LYS A 471 24.93 4.84 -46.56
N GLU A 472 25.46 3.62 -46.50
CA GLU A 472 25.59 2.74 -47.66
C GLU A 472 24.23 2.25 -48.19
N VAL A 473 23.29 1.91 -47.30
CA VAL A 473 21.93 1.49 -47.68
C VAL A 473 21.24 2.59 -48.49
N ILE A 474 21.40 3.85 -48.04
CA ILE A 474 20.89 5.04 -48.72
C ILE A 474 21.60 5.23 -50.06
N SER A 475 22.93 5.28 -50.09
CA SER A 475 23.67 5.60 -51.32
C SER A 475 23.52 4.57 -52.44
N LYS A 476 23.26 3.31 -52.09
CA LYS A 476 23.05 2.22 -53.05
C LYS A 476 21.58 1.97 -53.40
N ASN A 477 20.64 2.79 -52.92
CA ASN A 477 19.20 2.58 -53.07
C ASN A 477 18.78 1.13 -52.77
N THR A 478 19.35 0.57 -51.69
CA THR A 478 19.24 -0.88 -51.39
C THR A 478 17.79 -1.30 -51.16
N CYS A 479 16.94 -0.41 -50.66
CA CYS A 479 15.53 -0.70 -50.43
C CYS A 479 14.73 -0.89 -51.72
N ASP A 480 15.06 -0.17 -52.79
CA ASP A 480 14.38 -0.32 -54.08
C ASP A 480 14.79 -1.64 -54.74
N ILE A 481 16.06 -2.01 -54.63
CA ILE A 481 16.57 -3.30 -55.07
C ILE A 481 15.86 -4.44 -54.30
N LEU A 482 15.72 -4.32 -52.98
CA LEU A 482 15.02 -5.32 -52.16
C LEU A 482 13.54 -5.42 -52.54
N LYS A 483 12.85 -4.28 -52.74
CA LYS A 483 11.46 -4.26 -53.21
C LYS A 483 11.31 -4.95 -54.58
N ALA A 484 12.23 -4.73 -55.51
CA ALA A 484 12.22 -5.37 -56.83
C ALA A 484 12.43 -6.89 -56.76
N ILE A 485 13.24 -7.37 -55.82
CA ILE A 485 13.48 -8.81 -55.60
C ILE A 485 12.26 -9.48 -54.95
N THR A 486 11.59 -8.82 -54.00
CA THR A 486 10.42 -9.39 -53.30
C THR A 486 9.11 -9.30 -54.09
N ASN A 487 8.99 -8.35 -55.03
CA ASN A 487 7.81 -8.17 -55.87
C ASN A 487 7.95 -8.83 -57.26
N SER A 488 9.04 -9.54 -57.53
CA SER A 488 9.16 -10.37 -58.73
C SER A 488 8.21 -11.56 -58.61
N PRO A 489 7.29 -11.79 -59.56
CA PRO A 489 6.40 -12.94 -59.51
C PRO A 489 7.25 -14.21 -59.66
N GLN A 490 7.22 -15.08 -58.64
CA GLN A 490 7.52 -16.50 -58.84
C GLN A 490 6.28 -17.19 -59.40
#